data_AF-A0A219AI83-F1
#
_entry.id   AF-A0A219AI83-F1
#
_cell.length_a   1.000
_cell.length_b   1.000
_cell.length_c   1.000
_cell.angle_alpha   90.00
_cell.angle_beta   90.00
_cell.angle_gamma   90.00
#
_symmetry.space_group_name_H-M   'P 1'
#
loop_
_entity.id
_entity.type
_entity.pdbx_description
1 polymer ?
#
loop_
_entity_poly.entity_id
_entity_poly.type
_entity_poly.pdbx_seq_one_letter_code
_entity_poly.pdbx_strand_id
1 'polypeptide(L)'
;MSVPNNTSMGIFKSVKVYLSNNGSNEVLVASRDAIGDNVGSSLSLDVNTSQTLDNMMKSGAVQARIVYVLKQSPTSDISLKTSIGFSSVPVTNP
;
A
#
# COMPACT_ATOMS: atom_id res chain seq x y z
N MET A 1 5.76 -26.08 4.12
CA MET A 1 6.53 -25.68 2.92
C MET A 1 7.09 -24.30 3.20
N SER A 2 8.42 -24.13 3.18
CA SER A 2 9.07 -22.84 3.48
C SER A 2 9.12 -22.00 2.21
N VAL A 3 8.56 -20.79 2.27
CA VAL A 3 8.79 -19.78 1.22
C VAL A 3 10.24 -19.33 1.34
N PRO A 4 11.04 -19.27 0.27
CA PRO A 4 12.39 -18.74 0.35
C PRO A 4 12.37 -17.32 0.94
N ASN A 5 13.13 -17.08 2.02
CA ASN A 5 13.15 -15.82 2.77
C ASN A 5 13.37 -14.59 1.89
N ASN A 6 14.05 -14.73 0.75
CA ASN A 6 14.33 -13.64 -0.18
C ASN A 6 13.13 -13.18 -1.00
N THR A 7 11.97 -13.83 -0.85
CA THR A 7 10.72 -13.49 -1.57
C THR A 7 9.51 -13.39 -0.64
N SER A 8 9.66 -13.73 0.64
CA SER A 8 8.56 -13.73 1.60
C SER A 8 8.20 -12.31 2.03
N MET A 9 6.90 -12.00 2.04
CA MET A 9 6.39 -10.75 2.63
C MET A 9 6.42 -10.78 4.16
N GLY A 10 6.72 -11.93 4.77
CA GLY A 10 6.86 -12.08 6.21
C GLY A 10 8.01 -11.28 6.82
N ILE A 11 8.92 -10.72 6.01
CA ILE A 11 9.99 -9.81 6.47
C ILE A 11 9.44 -8.46 6.97
N PHE A 12 8.25 -8.06 6.50
CA PHE A 12 7.60 -6.83 6.93
C PHE A 12 6.84 -7.08 8.23
N LYS A 13 6.95 -6.15 9.17
CA LYS A 13 6.09 -6.07 10.36
C LYS A 13 4.78 -5.37 10.04
N SER A 14 4.87 -4.28 9.27
CA SER A 14 3.73 -3.52 8.78
C SER A 14 4.04 -2.79 7.48
N VAL A 15 2.98 -2.53 6.72
CA VAL A 15 2.99 -1.72 5.50
C VAL A 15 1.76 -0.80 5.53
N LYS A 16 1.96 0.48 5.21
CA LYS A 16 0.91 1.49 5.11
C LYS A 16 1.07 2.26 3.81
N VAL A 17 -0.04 2.53 3.14
CA VAL A 17 -0.08 3.28 1.89
C VAL A 17 -0.90 4.53 2.11
N TYR A 18 -0.29 5.67 1.83
CA TYR A 18 -0.91 6.98 1.88
C TYR A 18 -1.03 7.53 0.47
N LEU A 19 -2.16 8.17 0.18
CA LEU A 19 -2.33 8.97 -1.03
C LEU A 19 -2.40 10.44 -0.67
N SER A 20 -1.94 11.29 -1.57
CA SER A 20 -1.98 12.73 -1.41
C SER A 20 -2.12 13.45 -2.74
N ASN A 21 -2.55 14.70 -2.68
CA ASN A 21 -2.47 15.64 -3.78
C ASN A 21 -1.32 16.60 -3.48
N ASN A 22 -0.28 16.54 -4.31
CA ASN A 22 0.91 17.40 -4.21
C ASN A 22 1.60 17.32 -2.84
N GLY A 23 1.66 16.15 -2.20
CA GLY A 23 2.35 15.93 -0.92
C GLY A 23 1.65 16.51 0.31
N SER A 24 0.50 17.16 0.12
CA SER A 24 -0.34 17.71 1.18
C SER A 24 -1.60 16.86 1.37
N ASN A 25 -2.17 16.88 2.58
CA ASN A 25 -3.40 16.15 2.92
C ASN A 25 -3.30 14.64 2.67
N GLU A 26 -2.31 14.00 3.29
CA GLU A 26 -2.12 12.56 3.15
C GLU A 26 -3.26 11.78 3.81
N VAL A 27 -3.86 10.88 3.04
CA VAL A 27 -4.93 9.99 3.49
C VAL A 27 -4.40 8.57 3.51
N LEU A 28 -4.52 7.88 4.65
CA LEU A 28 -4.24 6.45 4.74
C LEU A 28 -5.31 5.69 3.97
N VAL A 29 -4.94 5.03 2.87
CA VAL A 29 -5.89 4.31 2.00
C VAL A 29 -5.83 2.81 2.15
N ALA A 30 -4.71 2.27 2.61
CA ALA A 30 -4.59 0.85 2.90
C ALA A 30 -3.48 0.60 3.90
N SER A 31 -3.64 -0.44 4.71
CA SER A 31 -2.62 -0.88 5.65
C SER A 31 -2.71 -2.37 5.93
N ARG A 32 -1.59 -2.98 6.28
CA ARG A 32 -1.57 -4.27 6.94
C ARG A 32 -0.55 -4.22 8.07
N ASP A 33 -1.03 -4.45 9.27
CA ASP A 33 -0.21 -4.58 10.47
C ASP A 33 -0.13 -6.06 10.89
N ALA A 34 0.80 -6.38 11.80
CA ALA A 34 0.98 -7.73 12.35
C ALA A 34 1.09 -8.83 11.27
N ILE A 35 1.84 -8.55 10.20
CA ILE A 35 2.08 -9.50 9.11
C ILE A 35 2.80 -10.73 9.69
N GLY A 36 2.26 -11.93 9.48
CA GLY A 36 2.85 -13.18 9.98
C GLY A 36 4.14 -13.57 9.25
N ASP A 37 4.90 -14.52 9.80
CA ASP A 37 6.15 -14.97 9.17
C ASP A 37 5.91 -15.85 7.93
N ASN A 38 4.81 -16.61 7.95
CA ASN A 38 4.44 -17.57 6.90
C ASN A 38 3.57 -16.94 5.80
N VAL A 39 3.89 -15.72 5.39
CA VAL A 39 3.21 -15.05 4.28
C VAL A 39 3.96 -15.36 2.98
N GLY A 40 3.21 -15.53 1.88
CA GLY A 40 3.80 -15.74 0.56
C GLY A 40 4.54 -14.51 0.01
N SER A 41 4.77 -14.51 -1.29
CA SER A 41 5.43 -13.40 -1.99
C SER A 41 4.51 -12.24 -2.36
N SER A 42 3.24 -12.32 -1.98
CA SER A 42 2.26 -11.26 -2.15
C SER A 42 1.53 -11.00 -0.83
N LEU A 43 1.19 -9.73 -0.60
CA LEU A 43 0.49 -9.29 0.59
C LEU A 43 -0.70 -8.43 0.17
N SER A 44 -1.90 -8.88 0.52
CA SER A 44 -3.08 -8.04 0.45
C SER A 44 -3.09 -7.06 1.61
N LEU A 45 -3.36 -5.79 1.32
CA LEU A 45 -3.53 -4.75 2.32
C LEU A 45 -5.02 -4.58 2.63
N ASP A 46 -5.34 -4.19 3.86
CA ASP A 46 -6.70 -3.85 4.26
C ASP A 46 -6.99 -2.42 3.79
N VAL A 47 -7.98 -2.27 2.92
CA VAL A 47 -8.37 -0.97 2.37
C VAL A 47 -9.09 -0.17 3.44
N ASN A 48 -8.67 1.07 3.63
CA ASN A 48 -9.36 2.02 4.48
C ASN A 48 -10.48 2.71 3.68
N THR A 49 -11.72 2.31 3.93
CA THR A 49 -12.92 2.86 3.27
C THR A 49 -13.53 4.04 4.02
N SER A 50 -12.85 4.56 5.05
CA SER A 50 -13.40 5.64 5.90
C SER A 50 -13.42 7.00 5.22
N GLN A 51 -12.76 7.14 4.06
CA GLN A 51 -12.60 8.41 3.35
C GLN A 51 -12.91 8.23 1.87
N THR A 52 -13.70 9.15 1.30
CA THR A 52 -13.89 9.26 -0.14
C THR A 52 -12.73 10.02 -0.76
N LEU A 53 -12.14 9.50 -1.82
CA LEU A 53 -10.97 10.09 -2.47
C LEU A 53 -11.32 11.00 -3.66
N ASP A 54 -12.61 11.25 -3.92
CA ASP A 54 -13.11 12.01 -5.08
C ASP A 54 -12.35 13.33 -5.33
N ASN A 55 -12.17 14.14 -4.29
CA ASN A 55 -11.47 15.42 -4.43
C ASN A 55 -9.99 15.23 -4.78
N MET A 56 -9.35 14.19 -4.25
CA MET A 56 -7.95 13.83 -4.55
C MET A 56 -7.82 13.24 -5.96
N MET A 57 -8.81 12.50 -6.43
CA MET A 57 -8.79 11.95 -7.79
C MET A 57 -9.09 13.03 -8.85
N LYS A 58 -9.93 14.02 -8.52
CA LYS A 58 -10.27 15.14 -9.41
C LYS A 58 -9.14 16.16 -9.59
N SER A 59 -8.15 16.18 -8.71
CA SER A 59 -7.04 17.14 -8.80
C SER A 59 -5.95 16.79 -9.81
N GLY A 60 -6.09 15.65 -10.50
CA GLY A 60 -5.17 15.21 -11.56
C GLY A 60 -3.96 14.46 -11.04
N ALA A 61 -3.05 15.13 -10.32
CA ALA A 61 -1.85 14.48 -9.80
C ALA A 61 -2.09 13.83 -8.42
N VAL A 62 -1.90 12.51 -8.35
CA VAL A 62 -1.98 11.73 -7.10
C VAL A 62 -0.60 11.13 -6.80
N GLN A 63 -0.13 11.30 -5.57
CA GLN A 63 1.13 10.74 -5.10
C GLN A 63 0.86 9.63 -4.09
N ALA A 64 1.51 8.49 -4.28
CA ALA A 64 1.47 7.39 -3.33
C ALA A 64 2.76 7.34 -2.49
N ARG A 65 2.61 7.34 -1.17
CA ARG A 65 3.70 7.14 -0.22
C ARG A 65 3.51 5.83 0.52
N ILE A 66 4.51 4.97 0.46
CA ILE A 66 4.54 3.68 1.15
C ILE A 66 5.43 3.83 2.38
N VAL A 67 4.88 3.51 3.55
CA VAL A 67 5.60 3.46 4.82
C VAL A 67 5.63 2.02 5.29
N TYR A 68 6.81 1.51 5.63
CA TYR A 68 6.96 0.13 6.08
C TYR A 68 7.87 0.03 7.29
N VAL A 69 7.67 -1.04 8.06
CA VAL A 69 8.56 -1.45 9.14
C VAL A 69 8.98 -2.88 8.88
N LEU A 70 10.28 -3.16 8.89
CA LEU A 70 10.82 -4.52 8.78
C LEU A 70 10.91 -5.14 10.18
N LYS A 71 10.73 -6.46 10.28
CA LYS A 71 10.88 -7.19 11.56
C LYS A 71 12.34 -7.27 12.01
N GLN A 72 13.25 -7.26 11.04
CA GLN A 72 14.69 -7.33 11.25
C GLN A 72 15.41 -6.54 10.17
N SER A 73 16.66 -6.16 10.43
CA SER A 73 17.52 -5.55 9.42
C SER A 73 17.69 -6.52 8.24
N PRO A 74 17.50 -6.04 6.99
CA PRO A 74 17.68 -6.89 5.83
C PRO A 74 19.15 -7.27 5.68
N THR A 75 19.41 -8.54 5.42
CA THR A 75 20.76 -9.07 5.11
C THR A 75 20.99 -9.19 3.59
N SER A 76 20.01 -8.79 2.78
CA SER A 76 19.99 -8.82 1.33
C SER A 76 19.12 -7.68 0.79
N ASP A 77 19.30 -7.33 -0.49
CA ASP A 77 18.50 -6.29 -1.13
C ASP A 77 17.02 -6.70 -1.20
N ILE A 78 16.14 -5.78 -0.82
CA ILE A 78 14.68 -5.95 -0.91
C ILE A 78 14.17 -5.16 -2.11
N SER A 79 13.52 -5.85 -3.05
CA SER A 79 12.76 -5.22 -4.13
C SER A 79 11.26 -5.28 -3.84
N LEU A 80 10.60 -4.13 -3.74
CA LEU A 80 9.15 -4.03 -3.57
C LEU A 80 8.49 -3.57 -4.87
N LYS A 81 7.50 -4.33 -5.35
CA LYS A 81 6.60 -3.91 -6.42
C LYS A 81 5.21 -3.72 -5.84
N THR A 82 4.61 -2.55 -6.07
CA THR A 82 3.25 -2.24 -5.65
C THR A 82 2.42 -1.92 -6.88
N SER A 83 1.23 -2.51 -6.97
CA SER A 83 0.24 -2.22 -8.01
C SER A 83 -0.98 -1.58 -7.37
N ILE A 84 -1.36 -0.40 -7.83
CA ILE A 84 -2.52 0.35 -7.33
C ILE A 84 -3.45 0.59 -8.52
N GLY A 85 -4.68 0.09 -8.42
CA GLY A 85 -5.74 0.31 -9.40
C GLY A 85 -6.72 1.37 -8.90
N PHE A 86 -7.03 2.35 -9.74
CA PHE A 86 -8.07 3.35 -9.46
C PHE A 86 -9.25 3.11 -10.40
N SER A 87 -10.46 3.07 -9.86
CA SER A 87 -11.70 3.09 -10.62
C SER A 87 -12.55 4.27 -10.15
N SER A 88 -13.05 5.06 -11.09
CA SER A 88 -14.00 6.14 -10.81
C SER A 88 -15.28 5.86 -11.58
N VAL A 89 -16.44 6.13 -10.97
CA VAL A 89 -17.71 6.14 -11.68
C VAL A 89 -17.80 7.44 -12.50
N PRO A 90 -18.09 7.38 -13.81
CA PRO A 90 -18.26 8.58 -14.63
C PRO A 90 -19.34 9.49 -14.06
N VAL A 91 -19.09 10.80 -14.04
CA VAL A 91 -20.15 11.78 -13.80
C VAL A 91 -21.09 11.71 -15.00
N THR A 92 -22.25 11.08 -14.81
CA THR A 92 -23.33 11.05 -15.80
C THR A 92 -24.19 12.30 -15.57
N ASN A 93 -23.78 13.45 -16.11
CA ASN A 93 -24.62 14.65 -16.07
C ASN A 93 -24.88 15.14 -17.50
N PRO A 94 -26.09 15.63 -17.82
CA PRO A 94 -26.27 16.62 -18.87
C PRO A 94 -25.78 18.01 -18.43
#